data_AF-A0AAX0TF85-F1
#
_entry.id   AF-A0AAX0TF85-F1
#
_cell.length_a   1.000
_cell.length_b   1.000
_cell.length_c   1.000
_cell.angle_alpha   90.00
_cell.angle_beta   90.00
_cell.angle_gamma   90.00
#
_symmetry.space_group_name_H-M   'P 1'
#
loop_
_entity.id
_entity.type
_entity.pdbx_description
1 polymer ?
#
loop_
_entity_poly.entity_id
_entity_poly.type
_entity_poly.pdbx_seq_one_letter_code
_entity_poly.pdbx_strand_id
1 'polypeptide(L)'
;WSAKTNSPFLPFDCSQIIWNDARSLPLPESELVNKATALTEAVNRQLHPKPEDESRVSASLRSAIQKSGMVLLDDFGDIVLKTADLCSAKDDCVRLKNALVNLGNSKDWDALVKRANAGKLDGVNVLLRPVSAESLDNLVATSTAPFITHETARAAQSLNSPAPGGFLIVSDEGSDFVDQPWPSASLYDYPPQEQWNAFQKLAQMLMHTPFNAEGIVTKSFTDANGTQHIGLHPIPDRSGLRRYLSTTLLLLKMLGSAIYNGVQAWRRYQRHRTRMM
;
A
#
# COMPACT_ATOMS: atom_id res chain seq x y z
N TRP A 1 -5.32 17.89 12.79
CA TRP A 1 -4.80 16.59 13.27
C TRP A 1 -3.78 16.08 12.28
N SER A 2 -2.78 15.32 12.72
CA SER A 2 -1.73 14.75 11.84
C SER A 2 -1.84 13.24 11.87
N ALA A 3 -2.02 12.61 10.71
CA ALA A 3 -1.96 11.16 10.58
C ALA A 3 -0.58 10.65 11.02
N LYS A 4 -0.52 9.53 11.76
CA LYS A 4 0.75 8.88 12.10
C LYS A 4 1.41 8.34 10.82
N THR A 5 2.71 8.55 10.69
CA THR A 5 3.52 8.14 9.52
C THR A 5 3.91 6.66 9.51
N ASN A 6 3.61 5.88 10.55
CA ASN A 6 3.91 4.44 10.65
C ASN A 6 2.68 3.68 11.20
N SER A 7 1.66 3.51 10.36
CA SER A 7 0.54 2.58 10.60
C SER A 7 0.81 1.28 9.84
N PRO A 8 0.62 0.10 10.45
CA PRO A 8 0.73 -1.18 9.74
C PRO A 8 -0.30 -1.30 8.62
N PHE A 9 -1.41 -0.56 8.68
CA PHE A 9 -2.46 -0.53 7.68
C PHE A 9 -2.34 0.61 6.67
N LEU A 10 -1.19 1.32 6.61
CA LEU A 10 -0.96 2.38 5.61
C LEU A 10 -1.43 1.90 4.23
N PRO A 11 -2.37 2.60 3.59
CA PRO A 11 -2.72 4.02 3.76
C PRO A 11 -3.87 4.34 4.73
N PHE A 12 -4.43 3.35 5.42
CA PHE A 12 -5.54 3.53 6.35
C PHE A 12 -5.04 3.86 7.77
N ASP A 13 -5.66 4.88 8.37
CA ASP A 13 -5.44 5.26 9.77
C ASP A 13 -6.53 4.66 10.64
N CYS A 14 -6.22 3.54 11.29
CA CYS A 14 -7.16 2.80 12.13
C CYS A 14 -7.41 3.46 13.50
N SER A 15 -6.71 4.56 13.82
CA SER A 15 -6.95 5.36 15.03
C SER A 15 -8.03 6.42 14.86
N GLN A 16 -8.62 6.50 13.66
CA GLN A 16 -9.69 7.43 13.30
C GLN A 16 -10.77 6.67 12.52
N ILE A 17 -12.00 6.69 13.02
CA ILE A 17 -13.13 6.01 12.39
C ILE A 17 -14.20 7.02 12.02
N ILE A 18 -14.67 6.93 10.78
CA ILE A 18 -15.83 7.69 10.30
C ILE A 18 -17.06 6.80 10.42
N TRP A 19 -18.07 7.29 11.13
CA TRP A 19 -19.34 6.62 11.31
C TRP A 19 -20.47 7.51 10.81
N ASN A 20 -21.10 7.10 9.71
CA ASN A 20 -22.19 7.82 9.07
C ASN A 20 -23.20 6.85 8.44
N ASP A 21 -24.33 7.39 7.96
CA ASP A 21 -25.37 6.64 7.23
C ASP A 21 -25.12 6.62 5.71
N ALA A 22 -23.92 6.97 5.26
CA ALA A 22 -23.58 6.97 3.84
C ALA A 22 -23.49 5.52 3.33
N ARG A 23 -23.74 5.33 2.04
CA ARG A 23 -23.53 4.01 1.41
C ARG A 23 -22.06 3.64 1.53
N SER A 24 -21.79 2.37 1.85
CA SER A 24 -20.43 1.84 1.85
C SER A 24 -19.78 2.08 0.50
N LEU A 25 -18.54 2.57 0.53
CA LEU A 25 -17.78 2.79 -0.68
C LEU A 25 -17.52 1.43 -1.36
N PRO A 26 -17.74 1.31 -2.68
CA PRO A 26 -17.38 0.10 -3.39
C PRO A 26 -15.87 -0.13 -3.33
N LEU A 27 -15.46 -1.37 -3.61
CA LEU A 27 -14.03 -1.64 -3.78
C LEU A 27 -13.49 -0.80 -4.94
N PRO A 28 -12.26 -0.28 -4.79
CA PRO A 28 -11.65 0.55 -5.81
C PRO A 28 -11.40 -0.28 -7.07
N GLU A 29 -11.83 0.26 -8.20
CA GLU A 29 -11.61 -0.30 -9.54
C GLU A 29 -10.84 0.72 -10.38
N SER A 30 -9.90 0.25 -11.21
CA SER A 30 -9.13 1.11 -12.11
C SER A 30 -8.88 0.41 -13.44
N GLU A 31 -9.39 1.01 -14.52
CA GLU A 31 -9.16 0.52 -15.88
C GLU A 31 -7.67 0.60 -16.26
N LEU A 32 -6.95 1.61 -15.77
CA LEU A 32 -5.50 1.75 -16.00
C LEU A 32 -4.72 0.61 -15.36
N VAL A 33 -5.06 0.25 -14.12
CA VAL A 33 -4.44 -0.91 -13.45
C VAL A 33 -4.80 -2.20 -14.19
N ASN A 34 -6.05 -2.37 -14.60
CA ASN A 34 -6.45 -3.55 -15.38
C ASN A 34 -5.65 -3.68 -16.69
N LYS A 35 -5.42 -2.57 -17.42
CA LYS A 35 -4.57 -2.55 -18.62
C LYS A 35 -3.11 -2.86 -18.31
N ALA A 36 -2.57 -2.30 -17.23
CA ALA A 36 -1.19 -2.55 -16.79
C ALA A 36 -0.97 -4.02 -16.41
N THR A 37 -1.88 -4.59 -15.62
CA THR A 37 -1.87 -6.00 -15.23
C THR A 37 -2.00 -6.91 -16.44
N ALA A 38 -2.94 -6.61 -17.36
CA ALA A 38 -3.12 -7.40 -18.57
C ALA A 38 -1.86 -7.40 -19.47
N LEU A 39 -1.13 -6.29 -19.56
CA LEU A 39 0.13 -6.22 -20.29
C LEU A 39 1.21 -7.08 -19.63
N THR A 40 1.39 -6.94 -18.32
CA THR A 40 2.37 -7.73 -17.55
C THR A 40 2.07 -9.22 -17.61
N GLU A 41 0.80 -9.62 -17.48
CA GLU A 41 0.37 -11.01 -17.60
C GLU A 41 0.59 -11.56 -19.01
N ALA A 42 0.26 -10.78 -20.05
CA ALA A 42 0.47 -11.20 -21.44
C ALA A 42 1.95 -11.45 -21.76
N VAL A 43 2.83 -10.57 -21.27
CA VAL A 43 4.29 -10.72 -21.44
C VAL A 43 4.79 -11.91 -20.65
N ASN A 44 4.42 -12.03 -19.36
CA ASN A 44 4.85 -13.14 -18.51
C ASN A 44 4.38 -14.50 -19.05
N ARG A 45 3.14 -14.59 -19.55
CA ARG A 45 2.60 -15.81 -20.17
C ARG A 45 3.41 -16.24 -21.39
N GLN A 46 3.81 -15.29 -22.24
CA GLN A 46 4.59 -15.61 -23.44
C GLN A 46 6.06 -15.93 -23.13
N LEU A 47 6.65 -15.29 -22.11
CA LEU A 47 8.03 -15.56 -21.70
C LEU A 47 8.16 -16.86 -20.90
N HIS A 48 7.16 -17.20 -20.09
CA HIS A 48 7.12 -18.36 -19.22
C HIS A 48 5.85 -19.20 -19.46
N PRO A 49 5.69 -19.81 -20.65
CA PRO A 49 4.49 -20.54 -21.01
C PRO A 49 4.31 -21.79 -20.15
N LYS A 50 3.10 -21.99 -19.63
CA LYS A 50 2.70 -23.20 -18.92
C LYS A 50 2.21 -24.26 -19.92
N PRO A 51 2.19 -25.55 -19.54
CA PRO A 51 1.74 -26.63 -20.42
C PRO A 51 0.28 -26.50 -20.89
N GLU A 52 -0.53 -25.81 -20.10
CA GLU A 52 -1.95 -25.56 -20.30
C GLU A 52 -2.27 -24.32 -21.16
N ASP A 53 -1.27 -23.48 -21.47
CA ASP A 53 -1.48 -22.29 -22.29
C ASP A 53 -1.71 -22.66 -23.76
N GLU A 54 -2.84 -22.20 -24.32
CA GLU A 54 -3.12 -22.27 -25.75
C GLU A 54 -2.09 -21.43 -26.50
N SER A 55 -1.09 -22.08 -27.06
CA SER A 55 -0.08 -21.43 -27.87
C SER A 55 -0.34 -21.70 -29.35
N ARG A 56 -0.14 -20.66 -30.16
CA ARG A 56 -0.41 -20.67 -31.61
C ARG A 56 0.58 -21.54 -32.41
N VAL A 57 1.47 -22.25 -31.73
CA VAL A 57 2.60 -23.00 -32.29
C VAL A 57 2.50 -24.48 -31.90
N SER A 58 3.04 -25.38 -32.72
CA SER A 58 3.04 -26.81 -32.39
C SER A 58 3.93 -27.11 -31.16
N ALA A 59 3.51 -28.06 -30.33
CA ALA A 59 4.24 -28.45 -29.12
C ALA A 59 5.68 -28.93 -29.40
N SER A 60 5.92 -29.54 -30.56
CA SER A 60 7.25 -30.00 -31.01
C SER A 60 8.20 -28.84 -31.31
N LEU A 61 7.73 -27.79 -31.97
CA LEU A 61 8.53 -26.60 -32.28
C LEU A 61 8.86 -25.81 -31.00
N ARG A 62 7.90 -25.68 -30.08
CA ARG A 62 8.12 -25.05 -28.78
C ARG A 62 9.18 -25.79 -27.95
N SER A 63 9.10 -27.12 -27.90
CA SER A 63 10.09 -27.95 -27.20
C SER A 63 11.48 -27.83 -27.82
N ALA A 64 11.58 -27.77 -29.15
CA ALA A 64 12.86 -27.59 -29.84
C ALA A 64 13.49 -26.22 -29.55
N ILE A 65 12.68 -25.15 -29.51
CA ILE A 65 13.13 -23.79 -29.20
C ILE A 65 13.56 -23.68 -27.73
N GLN A 66 12.79 -24.24 -26.79
CA GLN A 66 13.18 -24.29 -25.38
C GLN A 66 14.48 -25.07 -25.17
N LYS A 67 14.66 -26.21 -25.86
CA LYS A 67 15.92 -26.97 -25.83
C LYS A 67 17.11 -26.18 -26.39
N SER A 68 16.87 -25.25 -27.31
CA SER A 68 17.90 -24.34 -27.83
C SER A 68 18.22 -23.16 -26.89
N GLY A 69 17.51 -23.04 -25.76
CA GLY A 69 17.68 -21.95 -24.81
C GLY A 69 17.15 -20.60 -25.31
N MET A 70 16.32 -20.59 -26.35
CA MET A 70 15.64 -19.39 -26.85
C MET A 70 14.22 -19.31 -26.31
N VAL A 71 13.71 -18.09 -26.17
CA VAL A 71 12.33 -17.79 -25.77
C VAL A 71 11.56 -17.33 -26.99
N LEU A 72 10.34 -17.84 -27.17
CA LEU A 72 9.48 -17.51 -28.30
C LEU A 72 8.31 -16.66 -27.83
N LEU A 73 8.16 -15.47 -28.38
CA LEU A 73 6.91 -14.72 -28.31
C LEU A 73 6.03 -15.16 -29.48
N ASP A 74 4.96 -15.90 -29.19
CA ASP A 74 4.05 -16.45 -30.17
C ASP A 74 2.85 -15.54 -30.50
N ASP A 75 2.63 -14.50 -29.69
CA ASP A 75 1.63 -13.46 -29.93
C ASP A 75 2.22 -12.07 -29.65
N PHE A 76 3.22 -11.69 -30.45
CA PHE A 76 3.84 -10.38 -30.36
C PHE A 76 2.85 -9.23 -30.62
N GLY A 77 1.82 -9.48 -31.44
CA GLY A 77 0.75 -8.51 -31.71
C GLY A 77 -0.03 -8.13 -30.46
N ASP A 78 -0.41 -9.09 -29.62
CA ASP A 78 -1.11 -8.85 -28.37
C ASP A 78 -0.32 -7.93 -27.41
N ILE A 79 1.00 -8.15 -27.28
CA ILE A 79 1.87 -7.27 -26.45
C ILE A 79 1.87 -5.83 -26.97
N VAL A 80 1.95 -5.66 -28.31
CA VAL A 80 1.92 -4.33 -28.94
C VAL A 80 0.59 -3.63 -28.68
N LEU A 81 -0.53 -4.33 -28.84
CA LEU A 81 -1.86 -3.76 -28.65
C LEU A 81 -2.10 -3.38 -27.18
N LYS A 82 -1.79 -4.26 -26.23
CA LYS A 82 -1.90 -3.95 -24.80
C LYS A 82 -0.99 -2.80 -24.38
N THR A 83 0.20 -2.70 -24.98
CA THR A 83 1.09 -1.55 -24.75
C THR A 83 0.51 -0.26 -25.32
N ALA A 84 -0.16 -0.31 -26.48
CA ALA A 84 -0.83 0.85 -27.06
C ALA A 84 -2.02 1.32 -26.21
N ASP A 85 -2.78 0.36 -25.65
CA ASP A 85 -3.93 0.65 -24.80
C ASP A 85 -3.54 1.29 -23.46
N LEU A 86 -2.43 0.85 -22.85
CA LEU A 86 -1.91 1.44 -21.62
C LEU A 86 -1.20 2.77 -21.87
N CYS A 87 -0.28 2.81 -22.83
CA CYS A 87 0.65 3.92 -23.05
C CYS A 87 0.14 4.87 -24.15
N SER A 88 -1.08 5.38 -23.96
CA SER A 88 -1.79 6.17 -24.97
C SER A 88 -1.16 7.54 -25.26
N ALA A 89 -0.52 8.17 -24.25
CA ALA A 89 0.12 9.46 -24.48
C ALA A 89 1.45 9.30 -25.23
N LYS A 90 1.84 10.35 -25.95
CA LYS A 90 3.06 10.32 -26.78
C LYS A 90 4.32 10.03 -25.96
N ASP A 91 4.38 10.60 -24.76
CA ASP A 91 5.54 10.52 -23.87
C ASP A 91 5.48 9.34 -22.89
N ASP A 92 4.40 8.54 -22.92
CA ASP A 92 4.27 7.35 -22.09
C ASP A 92 5.11 6.20 -22.64
N CYS A 93 5.78 5.48 -21.74
CA CYS A 93 6.45 4.20 -22.03
C CYS A 93 7.46 4.26 -23.19
N VAL A 94 8.11 5.40 -23.43
CA VAL A 94 9.00 5.62 -24.59
C VAL A 94 10.04 4.51 -24.75
N ARG A 95 10.65 4.06 -23.65
CA ARG A 95 11.66 2.98 -23.68
C ARG A 95 11.05 1.65 -24.13
N LEU A 96 9.87 1.30 -23.64
CA LEU A 96 9.14 0.09 -24.03
C LEU A 96 8.70 0.16 -25.48
N LYS A 97 8.11 1.27 -25.92
CA LYS A 97 7.70 1.50 -27.32
C LYS A 97 8.89 1.31 -28.27
N ASN A 98 10.04 1.90 -27.96
CA ASN A 98 11.25 1.77 -28.77
C ASN A 98 11.78 0.33 -28.80
N ALA A 99 11.76 -0.38 -27.67
CA ALA A 99 12.16 -1.79 -27.63
C ALA A 99 11.25 -2.66 -28.51
N LEU A 100 9.93 -2.46 -28.45
CA LEU A 100 8.97 -3.18 -29.28
C LEU A 100 9.11 -2.84 -30.77
N VAL A 101 9.37 -1.59 -31.13
CA VAL A 101 9.64 -1.18 -32.53
C VAL A 101 10.85 -1.92 -33.09
N ASN A 102 11.92 -2.04 -32.30
CA ASN A 102 13.13 -2.77 -32.69
C ASN A 102 12.87 -4.28 -32.81
N LEU A 103 12.16 -4.88 -31.86
CA LEU A 103 11.80 -6.30 -31.89
C LEU A 103 10.88 -6.65 -33.06
N GLY A 104 9.93 -5.77 -33.37
CA GLY A 104 8.98 -5.92 -34.47
C GLY A 104 9.52 -5.54 -35.85
N ASN A 105 10.79 -5.11 -35.94
CA ASN A 105 11.41 -4.58 -37.16
C ASN A 105 10.49 -3.58 -37.90
N SER A 106 9.97 -2.61 -37.14
CA SER A 106 9.08 -1.55 -37.65
C SER A 106 9.82 -0.22 -37.75
N LYS A 107 9.33 0.69 -38.59
CA LYS A 107 9.91 2.03 -38.76
C LYS A 107 9.68 2.91 -37.53
N ASP A 108 8.47 2.88 -37.00
CA ASP A 108 8.01 3.67 -35.86
C ASP A 108 6.88 2.94 -35.13
N TRP A 109 6.50 3.50 -33.98
CA TRP A 109 5.45 2.97 -33.10
C TRP A 109 4.10 2.91 -33.79
N ASP A 110 3.70 3.98 -34.49
CA ASP A 110 2.39 4.06 -35.16
C ASP A 110 2.27 3.02 -36.28
N ALA A 111 3.34 2.80 -37.06
CA ALA A 111 3.39 1.75 -38.06
C ALA A 111 3.31 0.34 -37.44
N LEU A 112 3.93 0.14 -36.27
CA LEU A 112 3.88 -1.14 -35.56
C LEU A 112 2.46 -1.43 -35.06
N VAL A 113 1.82 -0.47 -34.39
CA VAL A 113 0.45 -0.58 -33.89
C VAL A 113 -0.54 -0.79 -35.03
N LYS A 114 -0.36 -0.10 -36.16
CA LYS A 114 -1.19 -0.30 -37.36
C LYS A 114 -1.05 -1.71 -37.94
N ARG A 115 0.15 -2.29 -37.91
CA ARG A 115 0.38 -3.69 -38.33
C ARG A 115 -0.28 -4.68 -37.37
N ALA A 116 -0.18 -4.43 -36.06
CA ALA A 116 -0.82 -5.23 -35.04
C ALA A 116 -2.35 -5.26 -35.22
N ASN A 117 -2.98 -4.07 -35.34
CA ASN A 117 -4.42 -3.94 -35.56
C ASN A 117 -4.92 -4.58 -36.86
N ALA A 118 -4.07 -4.62 -37.89
CA ALA A 118 -4.41 -5.26 -39.16
C ALA A 118 -4.22 -6.80 -39.14
N GLY A 119 -3.90 -7.41 -37.99
CA GLY A 119 -3.56 -8.83 -37.88
C GLY A 119 -2.26 -9.21 -38.62
N LYS A 120 -1.47 -8.25 -39.09
CA LYS A 120 -0.23 -8.52 -39.85
C LYS A 120 0.92 -8.99 -38.98
N LEU A 121 0.72 -9.00 -37.65
CA LEU A 121 1.64 -9.59 -36.69
C LEU A 121 1.19 -10.99 -36.25
N ASP A 122 0.03 -11.47 -36.70
CA ASP A 122 -0.42 -12.84 -36.44
C ASP A 122 0.51 -13.81 -37.19
N GLY A 123 1.28 -14.59 -36.44
CA GLY A 123 2.31 -15.51 -36.96
C GLY A 123 3.73 -14.92 -37.02
N VAL A 124 3.93 -13.66 -36.59
CA VAL A 124 5.26 -13.11 -36.36
C VAL A 124 5.78 -13.62 -35.02
N ASN A 125 6.56 -14.68 -35.11
CA ASN A 125 7.24 -15.31 -34.01
C ASN A 125 8.55 -14.58 -33.70
N VAL A 126 8.64 -13.91 -32.55
CA VAL A 126 9.88 -13.23 -32.14
C VAL A 126 10.68 -14.19 -31.27
N LEU A 127 11.90 -14.50 -31.72
CA LEU A 127 12.85 -15.31 -30.96
C LEU A 127 13.78 -14.42 -30.17
N LEU A 128 13.77 -14.59 -28.85
CA LEU A 128 14.60 -13.85 -27.92
C LEU A 128 15.64 -14.76 -27.28
N ARG A 129 16.83 -14.21 -27.04
CA ARG A 129 17.78 -14.81 -26.11
C ARG A 129 17.25 -14.61 -24.67
N PRO A 130 17.61 -15.47 -23.70
CA PRO A 130 17.12 -15.36 -22.32
C PRO A 130 17.33 -13.98 -21.71
N VAL A 131 18.50 -13.38 -21.93
CA VAL A 131 18.82 -12.02 -21.43
C VAL A 131 17.90 -10.96 -22.05
N SER A 132 17.53 -11.10 -23.32
CA SER A 132 16.63 -10.18 -24.00
C SER A 132 15.18 -10.34 -23.51
N ALA A 133 14.77 -11.58 -23.23
CA ALA A 133 13.48 -11.89 -22.60
C ALA A 133 13.37 -11.28 -21.20
N GLU A 134 14.38 -11.47 -20.35
CA GLU A 134 14.44 -10.87 -19.01
C GLU A 134 14.51 -9.34 -19.07
N SER A 135 15.23 -8.78 -20.05
CA SER A 135 15.26 -7.33 -20.26
C SER A 135 13.90 -6.78 -20.70
N LEU A 136 13.12 -7.54 -21.48
CA LEU A 136 11.77 -7.14 -21.88
C LEU A 136 10.82 -7.18 -20.67
N ASP A 137 10.88 -8.25 -19.87
CA ASP A 137 10.08 -8.40 -18.65
C ASP A 137 10.31 -7.24 -17.66
N ASN A 138 11.58 -6.97 -17.34
CA ASN A 138 11.95 -5.85 -16.48
C ASN A 138 11.53 -4.48 -17.05
N LEU A 139 11.58 -4.32 -18.38
CA LEU A 139 11.18 -3.08 -19.03
C LEU A 139 9.66 -2.88 -18.94
N VAL A 140 8.87 -3.94 -19.07
CA VAL A 140 7.42 -3.91 -18.90
C VAL A 140 7.05 -3.64 -17.45
N ALA A 141 7.67 -4.34 -16.49
CA ALA A 141 7.46 -4.11 -15.06
C ALA A 141 7.78 -2.66 -14.66
N THR A 142 8.92 -2.13 -15.12
CA THR A 142 9.33 -0.75 -14.84
C THR A 142 8.41 0.28 -15.52
N SER A 143 7.89 -0.02 -16.71
CA SER A 143 7.00 0.89 -17.44
C SER A 143 5.57 0.91 -16.89
N THR A 144 5.10 -0.19 -16.33
CA THR A 144 3.74 -0.34 -15.77
C THR A 144 3.66 0.13 -14.32
N ALA A 145 4.75 -0.01 -13.55
CA ALA A 145 4.79 0.32 -12.12
C ALA A 145 4.24 1.73 -11.76
N PRO A 146 4.60 2.82 -12.46
CA PRO A 146 4.09 4.15 -12.12
C PRO A 146 2.57 4.27 -12.22
N PHE A 147 1.95 3.60 -13.21
CA PHE A 147 0.49 3.59 -13.36
C PHE A 147 -0.18 2.93 -12.16
N ILE A 148 0.34 1.78 -11.73
CA ILE A 148 -0.23 1.02 -10.62
C ILE A 148 -0.05 1.78 -9.31
N THR A 149 1.16 2.27 -9.02
CA THR A 149 1.43 2.99 -7.77
C THR A 149 0.66 4.30 -7.68
N HIS A 150 0.56 5.06 -8.78
CA HIS A 150 -0.20 6.31 -8.80
C HIS A 150 -1.71 6.07 -8.59
N GLU A 151 -2.29 5.10 -9.30
CA GLU A 151 -3.70 4.76 -9.14
C GLU A 151 -4.00 4.18 -7.75
N THR A 152 -3.09 3.37 -7.19
CA THR A 152 -3.20 2.88 -5.81
C THR A 152 -3.23 4.03 -4.81
N ALA A 153 -2.29 4.97 -4.91
CA ALA A 153 -2.23 6.13 -4.02
C ALA A 153 -3.47 7.04 -4.17
N ARG A 154 -3.94 7.24 -5.40
CA ARG A 154 -5.16 8.01 -5.69
C ARG A 154 -6.40 7.35 -5.09
N ALA A 155 -6.55 6.04 -5.28
CA ALA A 155 -7.68 5.28 -4.75
C ALA A 155 -7.66 5.26 -3.21
N ALA A 156 -6.48 5.09 -2.61
CA ALA A 156 -6.28 5.19 -1.17
C ALA A 156 -6.70 6.55 -0.61
N GLN A 157 -6.28 7.64 -1.26
CA GLN A 157 -6.66 9.00 -0.85
C GLN A 157 -8.18 9.23 -0.97
N SER A 158 -8.80 8.65 -2.00
CA SER A 158 -10.25 8.72 -2.18
C SER A 158 -11.01 8.00 -1.06
N LEU A 159 -10.54 6.83 -0.62
CA LEU A 159 -11.16 6.11 0.51
C LEU A 159 -11.00 6.85 1.84
N ASN A 160 -9.89 7.59 2.02
CA ASN A 160 -9.66 8.42 3.20
C ASN A 160 -10.47 9.74 3.21
N SER A 161 -11.25 10.02 2.16
CA SER A 161 -12.05 11.25 2.02
C SER A 161 -13.56 10.92 2.03
N PRO A 162 -14.14 10.58 3.19
CA PRO A 162 -15.54 10.15 3.29
C PRO A 162 -16.54 11.27 2.98
N ALA A 163 -17.80 10.88 2.79
CA ALA A 163 -18.92 11.82 2.65
C ALA A 163 -19.06 12.71 3.91
N PRO A 164 -19.50 13.98 3.75
CA PRO A 164 -19.71 14.90 4.85
C PRO A 164 -20.84 14.43 5.79
N GLY A 165 -20.75 14.83 7.06
CA GLY A 165 -21.70 14.48 8.10
C GLY A 165 -21.31 13.22 8.90
N GLY A 166 -22.15 12.90 9.90
CA GLY A 166 -21.91 11.79 10.83
C GLY A 166 -20.88 12.14 11.90
N PHE A 167 -20.13 11.14 12.36
CA PHE A 167 -19.19 11.25 13.46
C PHE A 167 -17.79 10.83 13.01
N LEU A 168 -16.79 11.66 13.30
CA LEU A 168 -15.38 11.29 13.21
C LEU A 168 -14.86 11.02 14.62
N ILE A 169 -14.65 9.75 14.93
CA ILE A 169 -14.20 9.27 16.23
C ILE A 169 -12.69 9.08 16.18
N VAL A 170 -11.95 9.74 17.07
CA VAL A 170 -10.47 9.75 17.06
C VAL A 170 -9.91 9.37 18.42
N SER A 171 -8.91 8.49 18.43
CA SER A 171 -8.16 8.17 19.63
C SER A 171 -7.13 9.28 19.92
N ASP A 172 -7.22 9.93 21.08
CA ASP A 172 -6.25 10.94 21.50
C ASP A 172 -4.83 10.35 21.71
N GLU A 173 -4.73 9.05 22.00
CA GLU A 173 -3.44 8.33 22.13
C GLU A 173 -2.98 7.71 20.79
N GLY A 174 -3.84 7.75 19.77
CA GLY A 174 -3.61 7.14 18.47
C GLY A 174 -3.50 5.61 18.56
N SER A 175 -4.31 5.00 19.42
CA SER A 175 -4.56 3.56 19.44
C SER A 175 -5.52 3.17 18.31
N ASP A 176 -5.32 2.01 17.72
CA ASP A 176 -6.21 1.49 16.69
C ASP A 176 -7.56 1.08 17.31
N PHE A 177 -8.66 1.34 16.59
CA PHE A 177 -10.03 0.96 17.00
C PHE A 177 -10.49 -0.39 16.44
N VAL A 178 -9.64 -1.05 15.65
CA VAL A 178 -9.93 -2.32 14.99
C VAL A 178 -9.06 -3.44 15.55
N ASP A 179 -9.72 -4.53 15.90
CA ASP A 179 -9.09 -5.75 16.40
C ASP A 179 -8.76 -6.68 15.23
N GLN A 180 -7.80 -6.28 14.38
CA GLN A 180 -7.31 -7.10 13.27
C GLN A 180 -5.81 -7.36 13.38
N PRO A 181 -5.34 -8.58 13.01
CA PRO A 181 -3.92 -8.84 12.93
C PRO A 181 -3.30 -7.93 11.88
N TRP A 182 -2.14 -7.37 12.22
CA TRP A 182 -1.41 -6.50 11.32
C TRP A 182 -0.96 -7.28 10.09
N PRO A 183 -0.99 -6.66 8.89
CA PRO A 183 -0.43 -7.28 7.70
C PRO A 183 1.07 -7.51 7.90
N SER A 184 1.59 -8.58 7.28
CA SER A 184 3.00 -8.96 7.39
C SER A 184 3.97 -7.98 6.73
N ALA A 185 3.47 -7.18 5.79
CA ALA A 185 4.21 -6.16 5.07
C ALA A 185 3.30 -4.93 4.87
N SER A 186 3.89 -3.73 4.82
CA SER A 186 3.15 -2.51 4.51
C SER A 186 2.73 -2.51 3.04
N LEU A 187 1.65 -1.80 2.69
CA LEU A 187 1.17 -1.74 1.30
C LEU A 187 2.27 -1.30 0.32
N TYR A 188 3.11 -0.36 0.73
CA TYR A 188 4.16 0.19 -0.12
C TYR A 188 5.43 -0.67 -0.18
N ASP A 189 5.50 -1.75 0.60
CA ASP A 189 6.60 -2.73 0.53
C ASP A 189 6.33 -3.80 -0.54
N TYR A 190 5.09 -3.93 -1.00
CA TYR A 190 4.73 -4.86 -2.08
C TYR A 190 5.28 -4.40 -3.43
N PRO A 191 5.69 -5.33 -4.30
CA PRO A 191 6.03 -4.98 -5.67
C PRO A 191 4.80 -4.38 -6.38
N PRO A 192 4.98 -3.44 -7.32
CA PRO A 192 3.87 -2.71 -7.95
C PRO A 192 2.79 -3.62 -8.54
N GLN A 193 3.15 -4.74 -9.16
CA GLN A 193 2.17 -5.69 -9.71
C GLN A 193 1.22 -6.32 -8.67
N GLU A 194 1.66 -6.47 -7.42
CA GLU A 194 0.87 -7.04 -6.33
C GLU A 194 0.20 -5.96 -5.48
N GLN A 195 0.75 -4.74 -5.52
CA GLN A 195 0.36 -3.62 -4.68
C GLN A 195 -1.15 -3.33 -4.77
N TRP A 196 -1.72 -3.28 -5.98
CA TRP A 196 -3.15 -3.02 -6.15
C TRP A 196 -4.03 -4.12 -5.53
N ASN A 197 -3.67 -5.38 -5.74
CA ASN A 197 -4.41 -6.51 -5.16
C ASN A 197 -4.29 -6.54 -3.63
N ALA A 198 -3.12 -6.23 -3.09
CA ALA A 198 -2.91 -6.09 -1.65
C ALA A 198 -3.77 -4.95 -1.08
N PHE A 199 -3.83 -3.81 -1.77
CA PHE A 199 -4.68 -2.68 -1.41
C PHE A 199 -6.16 -3.06 -1.42
N GLN A 200 -6.66 -3.70 -2.48
CA GLN A 200 -8.06 -4.14 -2.57
C GLN A 200 -8.43 -5.11 -1.45
N LYS A 201 -7.57 -6.09 -1.14
CA LYS A 201 -7.78 -7.03 -0.03
C LYS A 201 -7.83 -6.30 1.32
N LEU A 202 -6.93 -5.36 1.54
CA LEU A 202 -6.85 -4.59 2.77
C LEU A 202 -8.06 -3.65 2.93
N ALA A 203 -8.45 -2.97 1.85
CA ALA A 203 -9.67 -2.15 1.81
C ALA A 203 -10.92 -3.01 2.07
N GLN A 204 -11.02 -4.17 1.43
CA GLN A 204 -12.14 -5.09 1.63
C GLN A 204 -12.24 -5.56 3.08
N MET A 205 -11.11 -5.93 3.69
CA MET A 205 -11.05 -6.33 5.08
C MET A 205 -11.50 -5.20 6.00
N LEU A 206 -10.86 -4.03 5.92
CA LEU A 206 -11.09 -2.93 6.86
C LEU A 206 -12.48 -2.32 6.73
N MET A 207 -13.02 -2.18 5.52
CA MET A 207 -14.37 -1.61 5.29
C MET A 207 -15.50 -2.47 5.87
N HIS A 208 -15.24 -3.76 6.15
CA HIS A 208 -16.22 -4.68 6.74
C HIS A 208 -15.82 -5.12 8.15
N THR A 209 -14.76 -4.55 8.72
CA THR A 209 -14.30 -4.91 10.05
C THR A 209 -15.11 -4.13 11.09
N PRO A 210 -15.72 -4.81 12.08
CA PRO A 210 -16.33 -4.12 13.20
C PRO A 210 -15.25 -3.42 14.01
N PHE A 211 -15.52 -2.19 14.45
CA PHE A 211 -14.63 -1.43 15.32
C PHE A 211 -15.25 -1.28 16.71
N ASN A 212 -14.41 -1.16 17.72
CA ASN A 212 -14.82 -0.87 19.09
C ASN A 212 -14.23 0.48 19.50
N ALA A 213 -15.08 1.41 19.90
CA ALA A 213 -14.67 2.74 20.36
C ALA A 213 -15.20 2.99 21.77
N GLU A 214 -14.35 2.78 22.77
CA GLU A 214 -14.66 3.03 24.18
C GLU A 214 -13.67 4.04 24.76
N GLY A 215 -14.16 5.00 25.54
CA GLY A 215 -13.32 6.05 26.08
C GLY A 215 -14.09 7.15 26.78
N ILE A 216 -13.34 8.03 27.44
CA ILE A 216 -13.83 9.30 27.94
C ILE A 216 -13.79 10.30 26.80
N VAL A 217 -14.92 10.97 26.54
CA VAL A 217 -14.98 12.05 25.55
C VAL A 217 -14.20 13.25 26.09
N THR A 218 -13.08 13.59 25.45
CA THR A 218 -12.24 14.73 25.83
C THR A 218 -12.55 15.97 25.00
N LYS A 219 -13.01 15.79 23.76
CA LYS A 219 -13.29 16.85 22.80
C LYS A 219 -14.53 16.50 22.00
N SER A 220 -15.40 17.48 21.80
CA SER A 220 -16.49 17.39 20.83
C SER A 220 -16.70 18.73 20.15
N PHE A 221 -16.65 18.76 18.82
CA PHE A 221 -16.98 19.94 18.03
C PHE A 221 -17.53 19.51 16.67
N THR A 222 -18.24 20.41 16.00
CA THR A 222 -18.78 20.17 14.65
C THR A 222 -18.00 21.00 13.65
N ASP A 223 -17.56 20.37 12.57
CA ASP A 223 -16.87 21.08 11.50
C ASP A 223 -17.84 21.77 10.52
N ALA A 224 -17.29 22.51 9.56
CA ALA A 224 -18.07 23.21 8.53
C ALA A 224 -18.85 22.26 7.59
N ASN A 225 -18.47 20.98 7.54
CA ASN A 225 -19.12 19.95 6.74
C ASN A 225 -20.26 19.25 7.50
N GLY A 226 -20.53 19.64 8.75
CA GLY A 226 -21.55 19.03 9.59
C GLY A 226 -21.11 17.70 10.23
N THR A 227 -19.82 17.33 10.13
CA THR A 227 -19.27 16.15 10.79
C THR A 227 -18.94 16.49 12.24
N GLN A 228 -19.41 15.67 13.18
CA GLN A 228 -19.10 15.82 14.59
C GLN A 228 -17.79 15.08 14.92
N HIS A 229 -16.78 15.84 15.30
CA HIS A 229 -15.49 15.34 15.75
C HIS A 229 -15.59 14.96 17.22
N ILE A 230 -15.26 13.71 17.55
CA ILE A 230 -15.27 13.19 18.91
C ILE A 230 -13.88 12.66 19.23
N GLY A 231 -13.20 13.30 20.18
CA GLY A 231 -11.94 12.81 20.75
C GLY A 231 -12.22 11.86 21.89
N LEU A 232 -11.67 10.65 21.81
CA LEU A 232 -11.75 9.62 22.85
C LEU A 232 -10.40 9.40 23.48
N HIS A 233 -10.37 9.46 24.81
CA HIS A 233 -9.23 9.02 25.60
C HIS A 233 -9.57 7.66 26.23
N PRO A 234 -8.72 6.62 26.07
CA PRO A 234 -9.03 5.28 26.53
C PRO A 234 -9.26 5.23 28.05
N ILE A 235 -10.19 4.38 28.46
CA ILE A 235 -10.43 4.13 29.88
C ILE A 235 -9.29 3.22 30.37
N PRO A 236 -8.59 3.57 31.46
CA PRO A 236 -7.53 2.71 31.96
C PRO A 236 -8.08 1.37 32.44
N ASP A 237 -7.59 0.29 31.85
CA ASP A 237 -7.92 -1.07 32.27
C ASP A 237 -7.60 -1.31 33.75
N ARG A 238 -8.25 -2.30 34.36
CA ARG A 238 -8.02 -2.68 35.78
C ARG A 238 -6.53 -2.89 36.11
N SER A 239 -5.76 -3.42 35.16
CA SER A 239 -4.31 -3.59 35.28
C SER A 239 -3.56 -2.24 35.25
N GLY A 240 -3.98 -1.32 34.37
CA GLY A 240 -3.50 0.06 34.29
C GLY A 240 -3.77 0.84 35.57
N LEU A 241 -5.01 0.80 36.08
CA LEU A 241 -5.39 1.37 37.37
C LEU A 241 -4.51 0.86 38.53
N ARG A 242 -4.24 -0.46 38.58
CA ARG A 242 -3.35 -1.03 39.60
C ARG A 242 -1.92 -0.53 39.46
N ARG A 243 -1.41 -0.38 38.23
CA ARG A 243 -0.08 0.19 37.98
C ARG A 243 -0.02 1.64 38.44
N TYR A 244 -1.02 2.47 38.10
CA TYR A 244 -1.09 3.86 38.54
C TYR A 244 -1.15 3.99 40.06
N LEU A 245 -2.00 3.20 40.73
CA LEU A 245 -2.05 3.14 42.19
C LEU A 245 -0.69 2.78 42.80
N SER A 246 0.00 1.78 42.21
CA SER A 246 1.31 1.36 42.68
C SER A 246 2.39 2.43 42.48
N THR A 247 2.42 3.10 41.34
CA THR A 247 3.40 4.17 41.07
C THR A 247 3.13 5.40 41.93
N THR A 248 1.87 5.79 42.14
CA THR A 248 1.52 6.89 43.05
C THR A 248 1.94 6.59 44.48
N LEU A 249 1.69 5.38 44.99
CA LEU A 249 2.14 4.96 46.33
C LEU A 249 3.67 4.97 46.45
N LEU A 250 4.38 4.54 45.41
CA LEU A 250 5.84 4.56 45.39
C LEU A 250 6.40 5.99 45.39
N LEU A 251 5.82 6.89 44.59
CA LEU A 251 6.20 8.31 44.57
C LEU A 251 5.95 8.98 45.92
N LEU A 252 4.82 8.70 46.59
CA LEU A 252 4.54 9.21 47.93
C LEU A 252 5.58 8.74 48.96
N LYS A 253 5.99 7.46 48.90
CA LYS A 253 7.06 6.93 49.77
C LYS A 253 8.41 7.59 49.50
N MET A 254 8.77 7.80 48.23
CA MET A 254 10.00 8.51 47.86
C MET A 254 9.97 9.97 48.33
N LEU A 255 8.83 10.65 48.21
CA LEU A 255 8.68 12.02 48.70
C LEU A 255 8.87 12.07 50.23
N GLY A 256 8.26 11.13 50.96
CA GLY A 256 8.40 11.00 52.40
C GLY A 256 9.84 10.75 52.85
N SER A 257 10.57 9.88 52.15
CA SER A 257 11.98 9.61 52.47
C SER A 257 12.88 10.80 52.14
N ALA A 258 12.62 11.52 51.04
CA ALA A 258 13.35 12.73 50.68
C ALA A 258 13.16 13.84 51.73
N ILE A 259 11.92 14.07 52.19
CA ILE A 259 11.63 15.04 53.25
C ILE A 259 12.34 14.65 54.55
N TYR A 260 12.23 13.38 54.96
CA TYR A 260 12.86 12.90 56.18
C TYR A 260 14.39 13.08 56.15
N ASN A 261 15.03 12.66 55.05
CA ASN A 261 16.46 12.81 54.86
C ASN A 261 16.88 14.28 54.77
N GLY A 262 16.07 15.13 54.13
CA GLY A 262 16.28 16.58 54.07
C GLY A 262 16.26 17.24 55.45
N VAL A 263 15.28 16.89 56.30
CA VAL A 263 15.21 17.38 57.69
C VAL A 263 16.42 16.92 58.50
N GLN A 264 16.83 15.67 58.35
CA GLN A 264 18.01 15.16 59.06
C GLN A 264 19.30 15.83 58.59
N ALA A 265 19.46 16.07 57.29
CA ALA A 265 20.59 16.80 56.72
C ALA A 265 20.62 18.24 57.24
N TRP A 266 19.47 18.92 57.30
CA TRP A 266 19.36 20.27 57.85
C TRP A 266 19.73 20.33 59.34
N ARG A 267 19.19 19.41 60.16
CA ARG A 267 19.54 19.31 61.59
C ARG A 267 21.03 19.06 61.79
N ARG A 268 21.64 18.20 60.97
CA ARG A 268 23.08 17.94 60.99
C ARG A 268 23.88 19.19 60.62
N TYR A 269 23.45 19.93 59.59
CA TYR A 269 24.08 21.18 59.18
C TYR A 269 24.03 22.25 60.27
N GLN A 270 22.87 22.45 60.91
CA GLN A 270 22.72 23.38 62.03
C GLN A 270 23.64 23.01 63.20
N ARG A 271 23.70 21.72 63.58
CA ARG A 271 24.60 21.23 64.64
C ARG A 271 26.09 21.44 64.31
N HIS A 272 26.47 21.34 63.03
CA HIS A 272 27.83 21.65 62.61
C HIS A 272 28.14 23.15 62.69
N ARG A 273 27.18 24.03 62.34
CA ARG A 273 27.36 25.48 62.51
C ARG A 273 27.51 25.90 63.96
N THR A 274 26.73 25.32 64.88
CA THR A 274 26.85 25.61 66.33
C THR A 274 28.15 25.10 66.97
N ARG A 275 28.92 24.25 66.28
CA ARG A 275 30.23 23.76 66.76
C ARG A 275 31.43 24.56 66.23
N MET A 276 31.21 25.48 65.28
CA MET A 276 32.24 26.34 64.69
C MET A 276 32.12 27.82 65.13
N MET A 277 31.22 28.11 66.07
CA MET A 277 31.26 29.29 66.95
C MET A 277 31.77 28.86 68.32
#